data_AF-A0A358KII2-F1
#
_entry.id   AF-A0A358KII2-F1
#
_cell.length_a   1.000
_cell.length_b   1.000
_cell.length_c   1.000
_cell.angle_alpha   90.00
_cell.angle_beta   90.00
_cell.angle_gamma   90.00
#
_symmetry.space_group_name_H-M   'P 1'
#
loop_
_entity.id
_entity.type
_entity.pdbx_description
1 polymer ?
#
loop_
_entity_poly.entity_id
_entity_poly.type
_entity_poly.pdbx_seq_one_letter_code
_entity_poly.pdbx_strand_id
1 'polypeptide(L)'
;MIDSMDQAIGHILKAVADLDQTENTMVLFLADNGGCDESGLYGFERKKGGKLGTDSSFASYGLCWANASNTPFQFFKKDNHEGGIASPLIVHWPEGIEKEAHGKLRHEPTHVIDIMATAV
;
A
#
# COMPACT_ATOMS: atom_id res chain seq x y z
N MET A 1 -3.05 11.94 2.67
CA MET A 1 -2.24 11.30 1.62
C MET A 1 -2.91 10.04 1.12
N ILE A 2 -3.17 9.05 1.98
CA ILE A 2 -3.81 7.78 1.58
C ILE A 2 -5.20 7.99 0.95
N ASP A 3 -6.07 8.77 1.57
CA ASP A 3 -7.39 9.09 1.03
C ASP A 3 -7.35 9.74 -0.38
N SER A 4 -6.46 10.71 -0.59
CA SER A 4 -6.29 11.33 -1.91
C SER A 4 -5.74 10.37 -2.97
N MET A 5 -4.88 9.41 -2.57
CA MET A 5 -4.40 8.34 -3.44
C MET A 5 -5.54 7.39 -3.82
N ASP A 6 -6.35 6.98 -2.84
CA ASP A 6 -7.49 6.09 -3.05
C ASP A 6 -8.53 6.71 -4.01
N GLN A 7 -8.87 7.98 -3.82
CA GLN A 7 -9.75 8.70 -4.75
C GLN A 7 -9.18 8.76 -6.17
N ALA A 8 -7.87 8.98 -6.32
CA ALA A 8 -7.23 8.99 -7.63
C ALA A 8 -7.23 7.60 -8.30
N ILE A 9 -7.03 6.53 -7.54
CA ILE A 9 -7.21 5.15 -8.01
C ILE A 9 -8.66 4.95 -8.46
N GLY A 10 -9.64 5.43 -7.68
CA GLY A 10 -11.05 5.39 -8.02
C GLY A 10 -11.38 6.03 -9.38
N HIS A 11 -10.72 7.13 -9.75
CA HIS A 11 -10.87 7.72 -11.08
C HIS A 11 -10.37 6.81 -12.22
N ILE A 12 -9.25 6.10 -12.00
CA ILE A 12 -8.71 5.14 -12.97
C ILE A 12 -9.67 3.95 -13.11
N LEU A 13 -10.11 3.38 -11.98
CA LEU A 13 -11.05 2.26 -11.97
C LEU A 13 -12.40 2.63 -12.60
N LYS A 14 -12.86 3.88 -12.41
CA LYS A 14 -14.03 4.41 -13.11
C LYS A 14 -13.82 4.42 -14.62
N ALA A 15 -12.67 4.87 -15.12
CA ALA A 15 -12.39 4.86 -16.55
C ALA A 15 -12.37 3.42 -17.13
N VAL A 16 -11.82 2.45 -16.39
CA VAL A 16 -11.88 1.02 -16.77
C VAL A 16 -13.33 0.52 -16.84
N ALA A 17 -14.17 0.91 -15.87
CA ALA A 17 -15.58 0.55 -15.85
C ALA A 17 -16.39 1.20 -16.97
N ASP A 18 -16.13 2.48 -17.28
CA ASP A 18 -16.79 3.21 -18.37
C ASP A 18 -16.45 2.63 -19.76
N LEU A 19 -15.41 1.79 -19.85
CA LEU A 19 -15.02 1.03 -21.05
C LEU A 19 -15.53 -0.42 -21.06
N ASP A 20 -16.39 -0.79 -20.10
CA ASP A 20 -16.86 -2.16 -19.90
C ASP A 20 -15.72 -3.18 -19.73
N GLN A 21 -14.57 -2.76 -19.19
CA GLN A 21 -13.38 -3.61 -19.02
C GLN A 21 -13.18 -4.13 -17.60
N THR A 22 -14.09 -3.85 -16.66
CA THR A 22 -13.93 -4.24 -15.24
C THR A 22 -13.74 -5.75 -15.04
N GLU A 23 -14.54 -6.57 -15.73
CA GLU A 23 -14.52 -8.02 -15.54
C GLU A 23 -13.21 -8.65 -16.02
N ASN A 24 -12.65 -8.11 -17.11
CA ASN A 24 -11.44 -8.63 -17.77
C ASN A 24 -10.17 -7.80 -17.50
N THR A 25 -10.14 -7.02 -16.42
CA THR A 25 -8.95 -6.29 -15.99
C THR A 25 -8.47 -6.83 -14.66
N MET A 26 -7.23 -7.33 -14.64
CA MET A 26 -6.56 -7.65 -13.38
C MET A 26 -6.01 -6.38 -12.72
N VAL A 27 -6.45 -6.13 -11.50
CA VAL A 27 -5.97 -5.04 -10.64
C VAL A 27 -5.16 -5.64 -9.50
N LEU A 28 -3.92 -5.15 -9.36
CA LEU A 28 -3.01 -5.46 -8.27
C LEU A 28 -2.73 -4.18 -7.49
N PHE A 29 -3.00 -4.17 -6.19
CA PHE A 29 -2.67 -3.04 -5.31
C PHE A 29 -1.81 -3.53 -4.16
N LEU A 30 -0.64 -2.92 -4.00
CA LEU A 30 0.34 -3.26 -2.96
C LEU A 30 1.12 -2.05 -2.47
N ALA A 31 1.64 -2.14 -1.25
CA ALA A 31 2.72 -1.28 -0.78
C ALA A 31 4.09 -1.87 -1.18
N ASP A 32 5.09 -1.01 -1.36
CA ASP A 32 6.45 -1.40 -1.78
C ASP A 32 7.34 -1.85 -0.60
N ASN A 33 6.96 -1.50 0.63
CA ASN A 33 7.57 -1.92 1.89
C ASN A 33 6.62 -1.58 3.04
N GLY A 34 6.99 -1.99 4.26
CA GLY A 34 6.28 -1.58 5.46
C GLY A 34 6.38 -0.09 5.77
N GLY A 35 5.69 0.36 6.83
CA GLY A 35 5.65 1.76 7.23
C GLY A 35 7.06 2.35 7.42
N CYS A 36 7.27 3.61 7.04
CA CYS A 36 8.53 4.32 7.23
C CYS A 36 8.77 4.63 8.72
N ASP A 37 9.99 4.51 9.26
CA ASP A 37 10.31 4.89 10.66
C ASP A 37 11.17 6.15 10.76
N GLU A 38 11.37 6.84 9.63
CA GLU A 38 12.38 7.88 9.53
C GLU A 38 12.20 8.96 10.59
N SER A 39 13.32 9.16 11.31
CA SER A 39 13.65 10.38 12.06
C SER A 39 13.06 10.56 13.46
N GLY A 40 13.30 9.58 14.33
CA GLY A 40 13.11 9.72 15.78
C GLY A 40 11.71 9.33 16.25
N LEU A 41 11.49 9.41 17.57
CA LEU A 41 10.30 8.84 18.22
C LEU A 41 8.98 9.40 17.65
N TYR A 42 8.94 10.72 17.45
CA TYR A 42 7.78 11.46 16.93
C TYR A 42 8.01 12.05 15.52
N GLY A 43 9.10 11.65 14.86
CA GLY A 43 9.47 12.16 13.55
C GLY A 43 10.16 13.53 13.60
N PHE A 44 10.17 14.23 12.46
CA PHE A 44 10.75 15.57 12.34
C PHE A 44 9.76 16.57 11.74
N GLU A 45 10.11 17.84 11.90
CA GLU A 45 9.66 18.94 11.05
C GLU A 45 10.90 19.78 10.68
N ARG A 46 11.35 19.73 9.41
CA ARG A 46 12.55 20.46 8.98
C ARG A 46 12.26 21.91 8.62
N LYS A 47 11.11 22.20 8.01
CA LYS A 47 10.65 23.56 7.68
C LYS A 47 9.78 24.11 8.81
N LYS A 48 10.44 24.54 9.90
CA LYS A 48 9.74 25.05 11.09
C LYS A 48 8.86 26.25 10.76
N GLY A 49 7.60 26.21 11.20
CA GLY A 49 6.63 27.31 11.04
C GLY A 49 5.82 27.27 9.75
N GLY A 50 6.05 26.27 8.89
CA GLY A 50 5.17 25.98 7.75
C GLY A 50 3.87 25.32 8.20
N LYS A 51 2.81 25.47 7.42
CA LYS A 51 1.55 24.77 7.68
C LYS A 51 1.71 23.29 7.28
N LEU A 52 1.66 22.38 8.26
CA LEU A 52 1.76 20.93 8.01
C LEU A 52 0.81 20.47 6.90
N GLY A 53 1.32 19.62 6.01
CA GLY A 53 0.58 19.06 4.87
C GLY A 53 0.54 19.97 3.64
N THR A 54 1.16 21.15 3.69
CA THR A 54 1.35 22.04 2.54
C THR A 54 2.81 22.04 2.07
N ASP A 55 3.06 22.62 0.89
CA ASP A 55 4.39 22.83 0.31
C ASP A 55 5.36 23.65 1.21
N SER A 56 4.79 24.46 2.11
CA SER A 56 5.53 25.22 3.12
C SER A 56 6.11 24.34 4.24
N SER A 57 5.73 23.07 4.34
CA SER A 57 6.16 22.14 5.40
C SER A 57 7.03 21.00 4.88
N PHE A 58 7.79 20.35 5.77
CA PHE A 58 8.50 19.10 5.48
C PHE A 58 8.63 18.29 6.77
N ALA A 59 7.86 17.21 6.88
CA ALA A 59 7.72 16.44 8.11
C ALA A 59 7.70 14.92 7.87
N SER A 60 8.07 14.17 8.89
CA SER A 60 7.89 12.72 9.00
C SER A 60 7.09 12.43 10.26
N TYR A 61 6.25 11.39 10.23
CA TYR A 61 5.47 10.89 11.37
C TYR A 61 6.29 10.07 12.40
N GLY A 62 7.49 9.58 12.05
CA GLY A 62 8.42 8.90 12.95
C GLY A 62 8.02 7.52 13.48
N LEU A 63 8.83 7.05 14.43
CA LEU A 63 8.87 5.67 14.91
C LEU A 63 7.56 5.20 15.56
N CYS A 64 6.88 6.03 16.34
CA CYS A 64 5.62 5.63 16.99
C CYS A 64 4.54 5.28 15.97
N TRP A 65 4.37 6.10 14.93
CA TRP A 65 3.39 5.85 13.88
C TRP A 65 3.82 4.73 12.94
N ALA A 66 5.12 4.54 12.74
CA ALA A 66 5.66 3.37 12.05
C ALA A 66 5.28 2.06 12.76
N ASN A 67 5.45 1.99 14.08
CA ASN A 67 5.04 0.82 14.87
C ASN A 67 3.53 0.57 14.76
N ALA A 68 2.72 1.62 14.89
CA ALA A 68 1.27 1.49 14.75
C ALA A 68 0.87 0.96 13.35
N SER A 69 1.53 1.43 12.30
CA SER A 69 1.23 1.04 10.91
C SER A 69 1.65 -0.40 10.60
N ASN A 70 2.67 -0.93 11.28
CA ASN A 70 3.19 -2.27 11.03
C ASN A 70 2.70 -3.31 12.05
N THR A 71 1.90 -2.93 13.04
CA THR A 71 1.37 -3.87 14.06
C THR A 71 0.55 -4.98 13.38
N PRO A 72 0.74 -6.27 13.74
CA PRO A 72 1.51 -6.79 14.88
C PRO A 72 2.97 -7.17 14.57
N PHE A 73 3.45 -6.82 13.37
CA PHE A 73 4.77 -7.23 12.90
C PHE A 73 5.91 -6.40 13.48
N GLN A 74 7.08 -7.01 13.54
CA GLN A 74 8.27 -6.40 14.10
C GLN A 74 8.95 -5.48 13.08
N PHE A 75 9.31 -4.26 13.51
CA PHE A 75 10.01 -3.23 12.74
C PHE A 75 9.26 -2.73 11.49
N PHE A 76 9.99 -2.18 10.52
CA PHE A 76 9.46 -1.25 9.51
C PHE A 76 10.30 -1.29 8.23
N LYS A 77 10.01 -0.40 7.28
CA LYS A 77 10.85 -0.15 6.09
C LYS A 77 12.35 -0.18 6.44
N LYS A 78 13.13 -0.87 5.60
CA LYS A 78 14.59 -1.15 5.68
C LYS A 78 14.98 -2.40 6.46
N ASP A 79 14.09 -2.93 7.30
CA ASP A 79 14.36 -4.11 8.12
C ASP A 79 13.89 -5.39 7.42
N ASN A 80 14.59 -6.50 7.63
CA ASN A 80 14.21 -7.81 7.06
C ASN A 80 13.15 -8.56 7.89
N HIS A 81 12.62 -7.92 8.94
CA HIS A 81 11.54 -8.47 9.75
C HIS A 81 10.20 -8.23 9.05
N GLU A 82 9.14 -8.90 9.47
CA GLU A 82 7.84 -8.86 8.79
C GLU A 82 7.27 -7.45 8.68
N GLY A 83 7.58 -6.55 9.62
CA GLY A 83 7.13 -5.16 9.52
C GLY A 83 7.86 -4.36 8.44
N GLY A 84 8.96 -4.85 7.88
CA GLY A 84 9.63 -4.27 6.71
C GLY A 84 9.25 -4.92 5.39
N ILE A 85 8.93 -6.23 5.39
CA ILE A 85 8.78 -7.03 4.16
C ILE A 85 7.35 -7.55 3.90
N ALA A 86 6.48 -7.60 4.91
CA ALA A 86 5.10 -8.07 4.75
C ALA A 86 4.18 -6.88 4.42
N SER A 87 3.93 -6.67 3.13
CA SER A 87 3.02 -5.63 2.63
C SER A 87 1.68 -6.22 2.21
N PRO A 88 0.56 -5.48 2.36
CA PRO A 88 -0.73 -5.95 1.88
C PRO A 88 -0.72 -6.03 0.35
N LEU A 89 -1.33 -7.08 -0.20
CA LEU A 89 -1.65 -7.21 -1.62
C LEU A 89 -3.15 -7.45 -1.76
N ILE A 90 -3.81 -6.64 -2.58
CA ILE A 90 -5.18 -6.84 -3.02
C ILE A 90 -5.13 -7.21 -4.50
N VAL A 91 -5.80 -8.30 -4.86
CA VAL A 91 -5.96 -8.76 -6.24
C VAL A 91 -7.44 -8.77 -6.59
N HIS A 92 -7.80 -8.15 -7.71
CA HIS A 92 -9.16 -8.15 -8.24
C HIS A 92 -9.14 -8.47 -9.74
N TRP A 93 -9.79 -9.56 -10.14
CA TRP A 93 -10.00 -9.94 -11.53
C TRP A 93 -11.21 -10.89 -11.62
N PRO A 94 -12.43 -10.36 -11.84
CA PRO A 94 -13.66 -11.16 -11.75
C PRO A 94 -13.72 -12.33 -12.73
N GLU A 95 -13.25 -12.14 -13.97
CA GLU A 95 -13.26 -13.17 -15.01
C GLU A 95 -12.12 -14.19 -14.84
N GLY A 96 -10.96 -13.77 -14.33
CA GLY A 96 -9.77 -14.63 -14.20
C GLY A 96 -9.60 -15.32 -12.85
N ILE A 97 -10.38 -14.95 -11.83
CA ILE A 97 -10.34 -15.58 -10.50
C ILE A 97 -11.64 -16.35 -10.29
N GLU A 98 -11.52 -17.60 -9.84
CA GLU A 98 -12.66 -18.45 -9.47
C GLU A 98 -13.59 -17.76 -8.47
N LYS A 99 -14.92 -17.87 -8.67
CA LYS A 99 -15.94 -17.14 -7.88
C LYS A 99 -15.85 -17.46 -6.38
N GLU A 100 -15.48 -18.69 -6.03
CA GLU A 100 -15.33 -19.14 -4.65
C GLU A 100 -14.16 -18.45 -3.93
N ALA A 101 -13.19 -17.92 -4.68
CA ALA A 101 -12.05 -17.18 -4.16
C ALA A 101 -12.32 -15.67 -4.00
N HIS A 102 -13.42 -15.14 -4.56
CA HIS A 102 -13.76 -13.72 -4.45
C HIS A 102 -13.99 -13.31 -2.99
N GLY A 103 -13.38 -12.20 -2.57
CA GLY A 103 -13.49 -11.65 -1.21
C GLY A 103 -12.87 -12.51 -0.11
N LYS A 104 -12.07 -13.53 -0.46
CA LYS A 104 -11.39 -14.38 0.52
C LYS A 104 -10.03 -13.83 0.90
N LEU A 105 -9.68 -13.98 2.17
CA LEU A 105 -8.30 -13.79 2.63
C LEU A 105 -7.46 -15.03 2.29
N ARG A 106 -6.20 -14.80 1.98
CA ARG A 106 -5.16 -15.80 1.75
C ARG A 106 -4.00 -15.49 2.67
N HIS A 107 -3.46 -16.53 3.30
CA HIS A 107 -2.35 -16.41 4.25
C HIS A 107 -1.10 -17.12 3.76
N GLU A 108 -1.19 -17.78 2.59
CA GLU A 108 -0.08 -18.36 1.87
C GLU A 108 0.95 -17.25 1.57
N PRO A 109 2.21 -17.41 2.00
CA PRO A 109 3.26 -16.47 1.66
C PRO A 109 3.43 -16.37 0.15
N THR A 110 3.55 -15.14 -0.34
CA THR A 110 3.84 -14.82 -1.75
C THR A 110 4.93 -13.75 -1.79
N HIS A 111 5.59 -13.60 -2.94
CA HIS A 111 6.65 -12.63 -3.11
C HIS A 111 6.40 -11.75 -4.34
N VAL A 112 6.84 -10.49 -4.31
CA VAL A 112 6.64 -9.53 -5.42
C VAL A 112 7.20 -10.02 -6.77
N ILE A 113 8.17 -10.93 -6.74
CA ILE A 113 8.76 -11.54 -7.94
C ILE A 113 7.79 -12.46 -8.68
N ASP A 114 6.78 -12.98 -7.98
CA ASP A 114 5.80 -13.91 -8.53
C ASP A 114 4.81 -13.20 -9.46
N ILE A 115 4.66 -11.88 -9.33
CA ILE A 115 3.71 -11.07 -10.12
C ILE A 115 4.00 -11.19 -11.62
N MET A 116 5.26 -11.03 -12.03
CA MET A 116 5.60 -11.06 -13.45
C MET A 116 5.48 -12.46 -14.06
N ALA A 117 5.73 -13.51 -13.27
CA ALA A 117 5.50 -14.88 -13.70
C ALA A 117 4.00 -15.23 -13.79
N THR A 118 3.14 -14.47 -13.11
CA THR A 118 1.67 -14.63 -13.14
C THR A 118 1.03 -13.90 -14.32
N ALA A 119 1.68 -12.87 -14.85
CA ALA A 119 1.15 -12.00 -15.91
C ALA A 119 1.44 -12.50 -17.35
N VAL A 120 1.99 -13.70 -17.52
CA VAL A 120 2.41 -14.29 -18.81
C VAL A 120 1.55 -15.47 -19.24
#